data_AF-A0A072VIG3-F1
#
_entry.id   AF-A0A072VIG3-F1
#
_cell.length_a   1.000
_cell.length_b   1.000
_cell.length_c   1.000
_cell.angle_alpha   90.00
_cell.angle_beta   90.00
_cell.angle_gamma   90.00
#
_symmetry.space_group_name_H-M   'P 1'
#
loop_
_entity.id
_entity.type
_entity.pdbx_description
1 polymer ?
#
loop_
_entity_poly.entity_id
_entity_poly.type
_entity_poly.pdbx_seq_one_letter_code
_entity_poly.pdbx_strand_id
1 'polypeptide(L)'
;MTTSFRCLISIILVTLIIKGSYGCSLNNITIGTTRSGREINDMPEWNVVVTNNCNCVQSHLTLSCVGFKTLEPVDPSILKVGDGDCLLINGNPLPGFGTVKFSYVWYPPFIFWPKRSTIGSCN
;
A
#
# COMPACT_ATOMS: atom_id res chain seq x y z
N MET A 1 -50.16 12.47 14.22
CA MET A 1 -48.97 11.73 14.72
C MET A 1 -48.73 10.49 13.85
N THR A 2 -48.22 10.65 12.62
CA THR A 2 -47.94 9.48 11.76
C THR A 2 -46.89 9.80 10.71
N THR A 3 -46.84 11.05 10.24
CA THR A 3 -45.81 11.58 9.33
C THR A 3 -44.44 11.74 10.01
N SER A 4 -44.41 12.30 11.23
CA SER A 4 -43.15 12.49 11.98
C SER A 4 -42.44 11.18 12.31
N PHE A 5 -43.18 10.10 12.60
CA PHE A 5 -42.62 8.80 12.95
C PHE A 5 -42.05 8.08 11.71
N ARG A 6 -42.69 8.26 10.55
CA ARG A 6 -42.23 7.73 9.26
C ARG A 6 -40.93 8.41 8.80
N CYS A 7 -40.82 9.73 8.97
CA CYS A 7 -39.59 10.46 8.68
C CYS A 7 -38.41 10.02 9.57
N LEU A 8 -38.65 9.80 10.86
CA LEU A 8 -37.60 9.36 11.79
C LEU A 8 -37.03 7.98 11.41
N ILE A 9 -37.89 7.03 11.01
CA ILE A 9 -37.46 5.70 10.55
C ILE A 9 -36.63 5.81 9.26
N SER A 10 -37.06 6.64 8.31
CA SER A 10 -36.30 6.87 7.06
C SER A 10 -34.94 7.51 7.31
N ILE A 11 -34.82 8.47 8.23
CA ILE A 11 -33.54 9.11 8.58
C ILE A 11 -32.59 8.11 9.26
N ILE A 12 -33.09 7.29 10.19
CA ILE A 12 -32.29 6.27 10.88
C ILE A 12 -31.75 5.24 9.88
N LEU A 13 -32.57 4.75 8.95
CA LEU A 13 -32.15 3.82 7.89
C LEU A 13 -31.08 4.42 6.97
N VAL A 14 -31.19 5.70 6.59
CA VAL A 14 -30.17 6.38 5.78
C VAL A 14 -28.85 6.52 6.55
N THR A 15 -28.88 6.87 7.84
CA THR A 15 -27.65 6.96 8.65
C THR A 15 -26.97 5.60 8.87
N LEU A 16 -27.74 4.50 8.93
CA LEU A 16 -27.17 3.15 9.03
C LEU A 16 -26.50 2.70 7.72
N ILE A 17 -27.02 3.11 6.56
CA ILE A 17 -26.46 2.77 5.24
C ILE A 17 -25.18 3.58 4.95
N ILE A 18 -25.04 4.78 5.51
CA ILE A 18 -23.83 5.62 5.37
C ILE A 18 -22.67 5.16 6.27
N LYS A 19 -22.86 4.15 7.13
CA LYS A 19 -21.74 3.38 7.67
C LYS A 19 -21.14 2.49 6.58
N GLY A 20 -20.67 3.09 5.48
CA GLY A 20 -19.60 2.51 4.70
C GLY A 20 -18.48 2.16 5.66
N SER A 21 -17.90 0.97 5.54
CA SER A 21 -16.82 0.53 6.41
C SER A 21 -15.62 1.48 6.28
N TYR A 22 -15.56 2.52 7.13
CA TYR A 22 -14.44 3.47 7.27
C TYR A 22 -13.21 2.79 7.91
N GLY A 23 -13.00 1.51 7.63
CA GLY A 23 -11.86 0.75 8.14
C GLY A 23 -10.69 0.84 7.18
N CYS A 24 -9.47 0.88 7.72
CA CYS A 24 -8.30 0.64 6.90
C CYS A 24 -8.35 -0.74 6.27
N SER A 25 -7.76 -0.84 5.10
CA SER A 25 -7.61 -2.08 4.34
C SER A 25 -6.31 -2.03 3.56
N LEU A 26 -6.00 -3.12 2.89
CA LEU A 26 -4.88 -3.20 1.96
C LEU A 26 -5.01 -2.16 0.81
N ASN A 27 -6.23 -1.76 0.44
CA ASN A 27 -6.49 -0.77 -0.61
C ASN A 27 -6.01 0.64 -0.24
N ASN A 28 -5.73 0.90 1.05
CA ASN A 28 -5.12 2.15 1.47
C ASN A 28 -3.62 2.19 1.21
N ILE A 29 -2.99 1.05 0.87
CA ILE A 29 -1.60 1.01 0.44
C ILE A 29 -1.53 1.36 -1.06
N THR A 30 -0.88 2.47 -1.39
CA THR A 30 -0.63 2.85 -2.78
C THR A 30 0.84 2.75 -3.11
N ILE A 31 1.16 2.34 -4.33
CA ILE A 31 2.54 2.22 -4.82
C ILE A 31 2.67 3.09 -6.06
N GLY A 32 3.53 4.11 -5.98
CA GLY A 32 3.90 4.95 -7.10
C GLY A 32 5.28 4.56 -7.62
N THR A 33 5.42 4.46 -8.94
CA THR A 33 6.71 4.20 -9.60
C THR A 33 6.99 5.29 -10.62
N THR A 34 8.17 5.92 -10.52
CA THR A 34 8.59 7.01 -11.41
C THR A 34 10.02 6.77 -11.90
N ARG A 35 10.33 7.08 -13.16
CA ARG A 35 11.70 7.00 -13.68
C ARG A 35 12.59 8.02 -12.96
N SER A 36 13.79 7.62 -12.51
CA SER A 36 14.69 8.53 -11.79
C SER A 36 15.49 9.45 -12.72
N GLY A 37 15.70 9.03 -13.97
CA GLY A 37 16.60 9.66 -14.93
C GLY A 37 18.02 9.09 -14.93
N ARG A 38 18.38 8.26 -13.94
CA ARG A 38 19.63 7.48 -13.94
C ARG A 38 19.48 6.23 -14.81
N GLU A 39 20.55 5.86 -15.48
CA GLU A 39 20.65 4.61 -16.25
C GLU A 39 21.96 3.90 -15.92
N ILE A 40 21.93 2.57 -15.91
CA ILE A 40 23.09 1.71 -15.65
C ILE A 40 23.05 0.57 -16.67
N ASN A 41 24.12 0.41 -17.44
CA ASN A 41 24.20 -0.57 -18.53
C ASN A 41 22.96 -0.52 -19.45
N ASP A 42 22.58 0.68 -19.88
CA ASP A 42 21.41 0.95 -20.75
C ASP A 42 20.05 0.53 -20.15
N MET A 43 19.99 0.25 -18.84
CA MET A 43 18.74 0.02 -18.12
C MET A 43 18.38 1.22 -17.24
N PRO A 44 17.11 1.68 -17.27
CA PRO A 44 16.67 2.79 -16.45
C PRO A 44 16.50 2.39 -14.99
N GLU A 45 16.81 3.33 -14.10
CA GLU A 45 16.44 3.27 -12.69
C GLU A 45 15.01 3.81 -12.48
N TRP A 46 14.28 3.15 -11.60
CA TRP A 46 12.94 3.48 -11.16
C TRP A 46 12.92 3.73 -9.66
N ASN A 47 12.29 4.83 -9.25
CA ASN A 47 11.99 5.14 -7.86
C ASN A 47 10.59 4.63 -7.51
N VAL A 48 10.48 3.85 -6.44
CA VAL A 48 9.24 3.31 -5.90
C VAL A 48 8.91 3.99 -4.58
N VAL A 49 7.67 4.41 -4.41
CA VAL A 49 7.13 4.99 -3.18
C VAL A 49 5.91 4.18 -2.75
N VAL A 50 6.02 3.48 -1.62
CA VAL A 50 4.91 2.77 -0.99
C VAL A 50 4.35 3.66 0.11
N THR A 51 3.06 3.95 0.06
CA THR A 51 2.38 4.87 0.98
C THR A 51 1.20 4.19 1.66
N ASN A 52 1.08 4.34 2.97
CA ASN A 52 -0.12 3.96 3.71
C ASN A 52 -1.06 5.17 3.84
N ASN A 53 -2.10 5.27 3.01
CA ASN A 53 -3.04 6.40 3.03
C ASN A 53 -4.13 6.27 4.10
N CYS A 54 -3.94 5.40 5.09
CA CYS A 54 -4.84 5.26 6.22
C CYS A 54 -4.24 5.83 7.50
N ASN A 55 -5.08 6.14 8.49
CA ASN A 55 -4.62 6.59 9.81
C ASN A 55 -4.10 5.45 10.70
N CYS A 56 -4.49 4.20 10.42
CA CYS A 56 -3.98 3.04 11.16
C CYS A 56 -2.64 2.57 10.61
N VAL A 57 -1.79 2.11 11.54
CA VAL A 57 -0.52 1.47 11.23
C VAL A 57 -0.76 0.16 10.46
N GLN A 58 0.08 -0.14 9.47
CA GLN A 58 0.06 -1.43 8.77
C GLN A 58 1.43 -2.11 8.83
N SER A 59 1.50 -3.32 9.38
CA SER A 59 2.72 -4.12 9.50
C SER A 59 2.68 -5.37 8.61
N HIS A 60 3.79 -6.11 8.54
CA HIS A 60 3.94 -7.32 7.72
C HIS A 60 3.47 -7.12 6.27
N LEU A 61 3.68 -5.92 5.73
CA LEU A 61 3.27 -5.55 4.38
C LEU A 61 4.09 -6.34 3.36
N THR A 62 3.42 -7.16 2.56
CA THR A 62 4.03 -7.88 1.44
C THR A 62 3.54 -7.35 0.12
N LEU A 63 4.46 -7.24 -0.84
CA LEU A 63 4.19 -6.88 -2.22
C LEU A 63 4.29 -8.13 -3.10
N SER A 64 3.42 -8.26 -4.09
CA SER A 64 3.62 -9.23 -5.16
C SER A 64 4.81 -8.80 -6.00
N CYS A 65 5.77 -9.71 -6.16
CA CYS A 65 7.00 -9.47 -6.91
C CYS A 65 7.47 -10.71 -7.69
N VAL A 66 6.53 -11.53 -8.17
CA VAL A 66 6.83 -12.68 -9.04
C VAL A 66 7.57 -12.20 -10.29
N GLY A 67 8.75 -12.76 -10.52
CA GLY A 67 9.60 -12.40 -11.66
C GLY A 67 10.30 -11.04 -11.54
N PHE A 68 10.23 -10.37 -10.39
CA PHE A 68 10.99 -9.16 -10.14
C PHE A 68 12.49 -9.44 -10.24
N LYS A 69 13.19 -8.58 -10.97
CA LYS A 69 14.63 -8.61 -11.17
C LYS A 69 15.15 -7.17 -11.15
N THR A 70 16.40 -7.01 -10.75
CA THR A 70 17.09 -5.73 -10.73
C THR A 70 18.58 -5.97 -10.95
N LEU A 71 19.26 -5.08 -11.67
CA LEU A 71 20.71 -5.13 -11.82
C LEU A 71 21.44 -4.73 -10.54
N GLU A 72 20.93 -3.71 -9.86
CA GLU A 72 21.45 -3.29 -8.56
C GLU A 72 20.55 -3.83 -7.45
N PRO A 73 21.10 -4.49 -6.43
CA PRO A 73 20.30 -5.03 -5.34
C PRO A 73 19.65 -3.89 -4.55
N VAL A 74 18.34 -4.02 -4.31
CA VAL A 74 17.65 -3.18 -3.34
C VAL A 74 18.15 -3.54 -1.94
N ASP A 75 18.30 -2.55 -1.05
CA ASP A 75 18.64 -2.80 0.34
C ASP A 75 17.65 -3.83 0.96
N PRO A 76 18.13 -5.00 1.41
CA PRO A 76 17.28 -6.05 1.98
C PRO A 76 16.52 -5.61 3.23
N SER A 77 16.97 -4.56 3.92
CA SER A 77 16.25 -3.98 5.05
C SER A 77 15.00 -3.21 4.63
N ILE A 78 14.93 -2.77 3.37
CA ILE A 78 13.79 -2.05 2.78
C ILE A 78 12.88 -3.01 2.03
N LEU A 79 13.44 -3.88 1.17
CA LEU A 79 12.67 -4.85 0.38
C LEU A 79 13.39 -6.19 0.33
N LYS A 80 12.90 -7.15 1.12
CA LYS A 80 13.41 -8.52 1.09
C LYS A 80 12.65 -9.31 0.02
N VAL A 81 13.32 -9.61 -1.09
CA VAL A 81 12.77 -10.38 -2.21
C VAL A 81 12.74 -11.87 -1.86
N GLY A 82 11.55 -12.47 -1.86
CA GLY A 82 11.35 -13.92 -1.74
C GLY A 82 10.82 -14.55 -3.03
N ASP A 83 10.33 -15.79 -2.93
CA ASP A 83 9.72 -16.51 -4.05
C ASP A 83 8.33 -15.97 -4.38
N GLY A 84 8.30 -14.82 -5.06
CA GLY A 84 7.08 -14.15 -5.53
C GLY A 84 6.47 -13.15 -4.56
N ASP A 85 6.89 -13.18 -3.29
CA ASP A 85 6.47 -12.26 -2.24
C ASP A 85 7.65 -11.47 -1.70
N CYS A 86 7.52 -10.15 -1.72
CA CYS A 86 8.54 -9.23 -1.23
C CYS A 86 8.09 -8.60 0.07
N LEU A 87 8.85 -8.80 1.14
CA LEU A 87 8.55 -8.24 2.46
C LEU A 87 9.12 -6.83 2.56
N LEU A 88 8.26 -5.85 2.83
CA LEU A 88 8.65 -4.46 3.01
C LEU A 88 9.15 -4.21 4.42
N ILE A 89 10.21 -3.41 4.58
CA ILE A 89 10.79 -2.96 5.86
C ILE A 89 10.95 -4.06 6.91
N ASN A 90 11.32 -5.28 6.48
CA ASN A 90 11.40 -6.48 7.33
C ASN A 90 10.11 -6.81 8.11
N GLY A 91 8.96 -6.38 7.60
CA GLY A 91 7.65 -6.53 8.25
C GLY A 91 7.40 -5.53 9.37
N ASN A 92 8.29 -4.56 9.58
CA ASN A 92 8.09 -3.49 10.55
C ASN A 92 6.83 -2.68 10.22
N PRO A 93 6.26 -1.96 11.21
CA PRO A 93 5.04 -1.20 11.00
C PRO A 93 5.30 0.03 10.12
N LEU A 94 4.49 0.21 9.09
CA LEU A 94 4.38 1.45 8.33
C LEU A 94 3.31 2.33 9.00
N PRO A 95 3.68 3.48 9.60
CA PRO A 95 2.73 4.37 10.26
C PRO A 95 1.60 4.82 9.33
N GLY A 96 0.49 5.24 9.93
CA GLY A 96 -0.56 5.91 9.16
C GLY A 96 -0.01 7.15 8.46
N PHE A 97 -0.38 7.34 7.19
CA PHE A 97 0.16 8.37 6.28
C PHE A 97 1.68 8.29 6.05
N GLY A 98 2.33 7.21 6.50
CA GLY A 98 3.75 6.97 6.33
C GLY A 98 4.11 6.47 4.93
N THR A 99 5.38 6.64 4.57
CA THR A 99 5.93 6.20 3.28
C THR A 99 7.25 5.45 3.43
N VAL A 100 7.48 4.48 2.55
CA VAL A 100 8.78 3.82 2.34
C VAL A 100 9.19 4.02 0.88
N LYS A 101 10.48 4.23 0.65
CA LYS A 101 11.05 4.49 -0.68
C LYS A 101 12.21 3.54 -0.94
N PHE A 102 12.30 3.08 -2.19
CA PHE A 102 13.46 2.35 -2.70
C PHE A 102 13.56 2.55 -4.21
N SER A 103 14.69 2.17 -4.79
CA SER A 103 14.92 2.25 -6.23
C SER A 103 15.44 0.92 -6.77
N TYR A 104 15.14 0.63 -8.04
CA TYR A 104 15.63 -0.56 -8.73
C TYR A 104 15.98 -0.24 -10.17
N VAL A 105 16.85 -1.05 -10.78
CA VAL A 105 17.35 -0.85 -12.15
C VAL A 105 16.89 -2.02 -13.00
N TRP A 106 15.95 -1.76 -13.90
CA TRP A 106 15.40 -2.80 -14.77
C TRP A 106 14.62 -2.24 -15.97
N TYR A 107 14.47 -3.03 -17.03
CA TYR A 107 13.58 -2.74 -18.16
C TYR A 107 12.81 -4.00 -18.60
N PRO A 108 11.48 -3.92 -18.85
CA PRO A 108 10.58 -2.78 -18.63
C PRO A 108 10.35 -2.46 -17.13
N PRO A 109 9.68 -1.35 -16.75
CA PRO A 109 9.34 -1.10 -15.35
C PRO A 109 8.55 -2.27 -14.75
N PHE A 110 8.88 -2.63 -13.51
CA PHE A 110 8.16 -3.64 -12.76
C PHE A 110 6.99 -3.00 -12.00
N ILE A 111 5.83 -3.65 -12.04
CA ILE A 111 4.62 -3.19 -11.34
C ILE A 111 4.45 -4.01 -10.07
N PHE A 112 4.63 -3.37 -8.92
CA PHE A 112 4.34 -3.97 -7.63
C PHE A 112 2.87 -3.80 -7.26
N TRP A 113 2.33 -4.79 -6.57
CA TRP A 113 0.97 -4.74 -6.01
C TRP A 113 1.00 -5.08 -4.52
N PRO A 114 0.26 -4.35 -3.66
CA PRO A 114 0.05 -4.78 -2.29
C PRO A 114 -0.62 -6.17 -2.29
N LYS A 115 -0.05 -7.14 -1.56
CA LYS A 115 -0.59 -8.51 -1.47
C LYS A 115 -1.21 -8.80 -0.12
N ARG A 116 -0.56 -8.37 0.97
CA ARG A 116 -1.06 -8.57 2.34
C ARG A 116 -0.52 -7.51 3.27
N SER A 117 -1.27 -7.19 4.30
CA SER A 117 -0.81 -6.44 5.48
C SER A 117 -1.57 -6.89 6.73
N THR A 118 -1.03 -6.55 7.89
CA THR A 118 -1.73 -6.62 9.18
C THR A 118 -2.04 -5.21 9.64
N ILE A 119 -3.33 -4.92 9.83
CA ILE A 119 -3.78 -3.61 10.33
C ILE A 119 -3.60 -3.59 11.85
N GLY A 120 -2.89 -2.58 12.34
CA GLY A 120 -2.66 -2.34 13.76
C GLY A 120 -3.50 -1.18 14.29
N SER A 121 -3.00 -0.54 15.34
CA SER A 121 -3.65 0.58 16.01
C SER A 121 -3.85 1.78 15.07
N CYS A 122 -4.94 2.49 15.32
CA CYS A 122 -5.31 3.73 14.65
C CYS A 122 -5.03 4.91 15.57
N ASN A 123 -4.41 5.96 15.00
CA ASN A 123 -4.25 7.25 15.66
C ASN A 123 -5.40 8.19 15.28
#